data_AF-A0AAD1YX29-F1
#
_entry.id   AF-A0AAD1YX29-F1
#
_cell.length_a   1.000
_cell.length_b   1.000
_cell.length_c   1.000
_cell.angle_alpha   90.00
_cell.angle_beta   90.00
_cell.angle_gamma   90.00
#
_symmetry.space_group_name_H-M   'P 1'
#
loop_
_entity.id
_entity.type
_entity.pdbx_description
1 polymer ?
#
loop_
_entity_poly.entity_id
_entity_poly.type
_entity_poly.pdbx_seq_one_letter_code
_entity_poly.pdbx_strand_id
1 'polypeptide(L)'
;MSLNKDVTEAIQKVAAAHDCKIVEGVLSHQMKQFVIDGNKVVLSVSAPETRVDDAEFEENEVHAIDIVTSTGEGKFQSQHLQAWEHNRNPNVPSSRKHK
;
A
#
# COMPACT_ATOMS: atom_id res chain seq x y z
N MET A 1 -1.61 -20.91 7.25
CA MET A 1 -2.03 -19.95 6.20
C MET A 1 -0.83 -19.06 5.87
N SER A 2 -0.80 -18.39 4.72
CA SER A 2 0.35 -17.53 4.36
C SER A 2 0.29 -16.19 5.11
N LEU A 3 1.44 -15.60 5.36
CA LEU A 3 1.59 -14.28 5.95
C LEU A 3 1.73 -13.22 4.85
N ASN A 4 1.35 -11.98 5.15
CA ASN A 4 1.55 -10.84 4.26
C ASN A 4 3.02 -10.69 3.80
N LYS A 5 4.00 -10.94 4.67
CA LYS A 5 5.44 -10.88 4.32
C LYS A 5 5.87 -11.90 3.27
N ASP A 6 5.18 -13.04 3.14
CA ASP A 6 5.48 -14.04 2.11
C ASP A 6 5.24 -13.44 0.71
N VAL A 7 4.21 -12.60 0.58
CA VAL A 7 3.89 -11.87 -0.65
C VAL A 7 4.93 -10.79 -0.92
N THR A 8 5.35 -10.05 0.12
CA THR A 8 6.45 -9.07 0.03
C THR A 8 7.73 -9.71 -0.54
N GLU A 9 8.14 -10.85 0.00
CA GLU A 9 9.32 -11.57 -0.48
C GLU A 9 9.18 -12.03 -1.94
N ALA A 10 8.00 -12.53 -2.32
CA ALA A 10 7.74 -12.99 -3.69
C ALA A 10 7.83 -11.83 -4.70
N ILE A 11 7.19 -10.69 -4.40
CA ILE A 11 7.21 -9.49 -5.23
C ILE A 11 8.66 -8.99 -5.42
N GLN A 12 9.45 -8.95 -4.35
CA GLN A 12 10.85 -8.52 -4.43
C GLN A 12 11.73 -9.46 -5.25
N LYS A 13 11.55 -10.78 -5.10
CA LYS A 13 12.28 -11.78 -5.90
C LYS A 13 11.98 -11.62 -7.40
N VAL A 14 10.71 -11.39 -7.76
CA VAL A 14 10.31 -11.18 -9.16
C VAL A 14 10.90 -9.87 -9.71
N ALA A 15 10.79 -8.76 -8.97
CA ALA A 15 11.36 -7.49 -9.42
C ALA A 15 12.88 -7.57 -9.63
N ALA A 16 13.60 -8.21 -8.70
CA ALA A 16 15.04 -8.42 -8.82
C ALA A 16 15.43 -9.26 -10.05
N ALA A 17 14.63 -10.27 -10.41
CA ALA A 17 14.86 -11.08 -11.61
C ALA A 17 14.71 -10.31 -12.93
N HIS A 18 14.12 -9.10 -12.89
CA HIS A 18 13.92 -8.21 -14.03
C HIS A 18 14.75 -6.92 -13.92
N ASP A 19 15.77 -6.88 -13.05
CA ASP A 19 16.58 -5.68 -12.79
C ASP A 19 15.76 -4.44 -12.39
N CYS A 20 14.61 -4.67 -11.76
CA CYS A 20 13.71 -3.64 -11.25
C CYS A 20 13.79 -3.54 -9.73
N LYS A 21 13.44 -2.38 -9.20
CA LYS A 21 13.23 -2.13 -7.78
C LYS A 21 11.75 -1.87 -7.52
N ILE A 22 11.25 -2.41 -6.41
CA ILE A 22 9.93 -2.07 -5.90
C ILE A 22 9.94 -0.63 -5.42
N VAL A 23 8.87 0.11 -5.71
CA VAL A 23 8.72 1.48 -5.23
C VAL A 23 8.35 1.49 -3.74
N GLU A 24 9.10 2.26 -2.95
CA GLU A 24 8.84 2.46 -1.52
C GLU A 24 7.49 3.13 -1.27
N GLY A 25 6.82 2.77 -0.16
CA GLY A 25 5.58 3.40 0.29
C GLY A 25 4.29 2.89 -0.36
N VAL A 26 4.36 1.93 -1.29
CA VAL A 26 3.17 1.30 -1.90
C VAL A 26 2.58 0.26 -0.95
N LEU A 27 1.27 0.38 -0.69
CA LEU A 27 0.52 -0.47 0.22
C LEU A 27 -0.62 -1.17 -0.53
N SER A 28 -0.71 -2.50 -0.36
CA SER A 28 -1.85 -3.28 -0.84
C SER A 28 -2.81 -3.57 0.31
N HIS A 29 -4.05 -3.09 0.19
CA HIS A 29 -5.02 -3.11 1.29
C HIS A 29 -6.03 -4.25 1.18
N GLN A 30 -6.45 -4.77 2.33
CA GLN A 30 -7.70 -5.51 2.44
C GLN A 30 -8.87 -4.59 2.07
N MET A 31 -9.77 -5.11 1.24
CA MET A 31 -10.99 -4.46 0.80
C MET A 31 -12.18 -5.00 1.60
N LYS A 32 -13.07 -4.10 2.02
CA LYS A 32 -14.38 -4.45 2.55
C LYS A 32 -15.44 -3.59 1.88
N GLN A 33 -16.71 -3.91 2.09
CA GLN A 33 -17.79 -3.06 1.60
C GLN A 33 -17.61 -1.64 2.17
N PHE A 34 -17.50 -0.64 1.27
CA PHE A 34 -17.27 0.77 1.59
C PHE A 34 -15.93 1.12 2.27
N VAL A 35 -14.99 0.18 2.39
CA VAL A 35 -13.65 0.41 2.95
C VAL A 35 -12.60 -0.05 1.94
N ILE A 36 -11.85 0.91 1.41
CA ILE A 36 -10.83 0.66 0.37
C ILE A 36 -9.40 0.55 0.94
N ASP A 37 -9.22 0.93 2.20
CA ASP A 37 -7.96 1.06 2.91
C ASP A 37 -8.00 0.29 4.23
N GLY A 38 -8.39 -0.99 4.17
CA GLY A 38 -8.43 -1.85 5.35
C GLY A 38 -7.06 -2.04 6.01
N ASN A 39 -7.10 -2.41 7.30
CA ASN A 39 -5.92 -2.44 8.17
C ASN A 39 -4.98 -3.63 7.91
N LYS A 40 -5.46 -4.74 7.33
CA LYS A 40 -4.57 -5.83 6.90
C LYS A 40 -3.90 -5.41 5.59
N VAL A 41 -2.59 -5.18 5.65
CA VAL A 41 -1.82 -4.58 4.56
C VAL A 41 -0.65 -5.48 4.18
N VAL A 42 -0.39 -5.59 2.87
CA VAL A 42 0.88 -6.08 2.35
C VAL A 42 1.74 -4.87 1.99
N LEU A 43 2.91 -4.76 2.61
CA LEU A 43 3.91 -3.76 2.28
C LEU A 43 4.87 -4.32 1.23
N SER A 44 4.94 -3.70 0.05
CA SER A 44 5.70 -4.25 -1.08
C SER A 44 7.23 -4.20 -0.86
N VAL A 45 7.73 -3.22 -0.10
CA VAL A 45 9.13 -3.13 0.33
C VAL A 45 9.25 -2.37 1.65
N SER A 46 10.14 -2.84 2.54
CA SER A 46 10.38 -2.18 3.83
C SER A 46 11.06 -0.83 3.66
N ALA A 47 10.59 0.20 4.36
CA ALA A 47 11.24 1.49 4.45
C ALA A 47 11.33 1.93 5.94
N PRO A 48 12.32 2.75 6.34
CA PRO A 48 12.50 3.13 7.74
C PRO A 48 11.26 3.77 8.40
N GLU A 49 10.47 4.49 7.61
CA GLU A 49 9.30 5.25 8.09
C GLU A 49 7.97 4.48 7.97
N THR A 50 7.97 3.31 7.30
CA THR A 50 6.75 2.56 7.01
C THR A 50 6.83 1.16 7.61
N ARG A 51 5.89 0.86 8.51
CA ARG A 51 5.72 -0.47 9.12
C ARG A 51 4.27 -0.89 9.03
N VAL A 52 4.06 -2.17 8.82
CA VAL A 52 2.75 -2.82 8.84
C VAL A 52 2.84 -4.02 9.77
N ASP A 53 1.71 -4.38 10.38
CA ASP A 53 1.64 -5.54 11.27
C ASP A 53 1.74 -6.85 10.45
N ASP A 54 2.36 -7.88 11.04
CA ASP A 54 2.30 -9.24 10.49
C ASP A 54 0.82 -9.70 10.52
N ALA A 55 0.34 -10.20 9.39
CA ALA A 55 -1.05 -10.64 9.26
C ALA A 55 -1.15 -11.93 8.46
N GLU A 56 -1.98 -12.86 8.93
CA GLU A 56 -2.38 -14.05 8.18
C GLU A 56 -3.60 -13.73 7.29
N PHE A 57 -3.59 -14.27 6.08
CA PHE A 57 -4.75 -14.23 5.19
C PHE A 57 -5.79 -15.26 5.63
N GLU A 58 -7.05 -14.84 5.61
CA GLU A 58 -8.20 -15.68 5.97
C GLU A 58 -9.09 -15.96 4.75
N GLU A 59 -9.92 -17.01 4.83
CA GLU A 59 -10.86 -17.34 3.76
C GLU A 59 -11.86 -16.18 3.52
N ASN A 60 -12.18 -15.94 2.25
CA ASN A 60 -13.11 -14.90 1.80
C ASN A 60 -12.66 -13.45 2.04
N GLU A 61 -11.40 -13.23 2.43
CA GLU A 61 -10.82 -11.89 2.39
C GLU A 61 -10.58 -11.44 0.94
N VAL A 62 -10.81 -10.16 0.67
CA VAL A 62 -10.56 -9.53 -0.62
C VAL A 62 -9.43 -8.54 -0.44
N HIS A 63 -8.45 -8.54 -1.34
CA HIS A 63 -7.33 -7.60 -1.32
C HIS A 63 -7.19 -6.90 -2.67
N ALA A 64 -6.91 -5.60 -2.64
CA ALA A 64 -6.42 -4.86 -3.80
C ALA A 64 -4.89 -4.92 -3.76
N ILE A 65 -4.30 -5.67 -4.70
CA ILE A 65 -2.85 -5.83 -4.81
C ILE A 65 -2.31 -4.77 -5.77
N ASP A 66 -1.50 -3.85 -5.23
CA ASP A 66 -0.84 -2.78 -5.96
C ASP A 66 0.67 -3.03 -6.03
N ILE A 67 1.19 -3.18 -7.25
CA ILE A 67 2.60 -3.48 -7.52
C ILE A 67 3.14 -2.41 -8.44
N VAL A 68 3.95 -1.52 -7.88
CA VAL A 68 4.68 -0.50 -8.63
C VAL A 68 6.17 -0.85 -8.61
N THR A 69 6.74 -0.96 -9.80
CA THR A 69 8.17 -1.24 -9.99
C THR A 69 8.81 -0.16 -10.86
N SER A 70 10.11 0.02 -10.69
CA SER A 70 10.90 0.98 -11.44
C SER A 70 12.23 0.36 -11.84
N THR A 71 12.73 0.72 -13.02
CA THR A 71 14.12 0.45 -13.42
C THR A 71 15.13 1.40 -12.74
N GLY A 72 14.63 2.41 -12.02
CA GLY A 72 15.44 3.36 -11.24
C GLY A 72 15.67 2.91 -9.79
N GLU A 73 15.77 3.88 -8.87
CA GLU A 73 16.08 3.61 -7.46
C GLU A 73 14.90 3.08 -6.63
N GLY A 74 13.66 3.11 -7.15
CA GLY A 74 12.47 2.72 -6.38
C GLY A 74 12.06 3.74 -5.31
N LYS A 75 12.60 4.96 -5.36
CA LYS A 75 12.23 6.04 -4.44
C LYS A 75 11.30 7.02 -5.12
N PHE A 76 10.19 7.33 -4.46
CA PHE A 76 9.29 8.38 -4.91
C PHE A 76 9.86 9.75 -4.54
N GLN A 77 9.94 10.66 -5.52
CA GLN A 77 10.21 12.07 -5.28
C GLN A 77 8.92 12.84 -5.50
N SER A 78 8.45 13.54 -4.46
CA SER A 78 7.31 14.42 -4.58
C SER A 78 7.63 15.53 -5.58
N GLN A 79 6.96 15.50 -6.72
CA GLN A 79 6.88 16.65 -7.61
C GLN A 79 5.84 17.61 -7.02
N HIS A 80 6.03 18.93 -7.16
CA HIS A 80 5.06 19.93 -6.72
C HIS A 80 3.80 19.92 -7.60
N LEU A 81 3.08 18.80 -7.58
CA LEU A 81 1.82 18.58 -8.27
C LEU A 81 0.71 18.74 -7.23
N GLN A 82 -0.33 19.48 -7.61
CA GLN A 82 -1.53 19.57 -6.80
C GLN A 82 -2.27 18.24 -6.86
N ALA A 83 -2.62 17.70 -5.69
CA ALA A 83 -3.46 16.50 -5.62
C ALA A 83 -4.89 16.83 -6.05
N TRP A 84 -5.48 15.98 -6.89
CA TRP A 84 -6.86 16.13 -7.36
C TRP A 84 -7.80 15.07 -6.79
N GLU A 85 -7.25 13.93 -6.38
CA GLU A 85 -8.00 12.84 -5.77
C GLU A 85 -7.87 12.89 -4.25
N HIS A 86 -8.99 12.70 -3.56
CA HIS A 86 -9.06 12.72 -2.11
C HIS A 86 -10.05 11.65 -1.65
N ASN A 87 -9.67 10.85 -0.66
CA ASN A 87 -10.59 9.95 0.05
C ASN A 87 -11.00 10.58 1.39
N ARG A 88 -12.31 10.60 1.68
CA ARG A 88 -12.81 11.14 2.96
C ARG A 88 -12.50 10.13 4.06
N ASN A 89 -11.84 10.58 5.14
CA ASN A 89 -11.77 9.80 6.36
C ASN A 89 -13.10 9.92 7.15
N PRO A 90 -13.94 8.88 7.23
CA PRO A 90 -15.22 8.95 7.94
C PRO A 90 -15.05 9.06 9.46
N ASN A 91 -13.89 8.68 10.01
CA ASN A 91 -13.60 8.72 11.45
C ASN A 91 -13.22 10.13 11.95
N VAL A 92 -13.07 11.10 11.04
CA VAL A 92 -12.74 12.49 11.39
C VAL A 92 -13.94 13.39 11.03
N PRO A 93 -14.76 13.79 12.02
CA PRO A 93 -15.86 14.71 11.81
C PRO A 93 -15.35 16.09 11.37
N SER A 94 -16.02 16.71 10.41
CA SER A 94 -15.77 18.11 10.02
C SER A 94 -16.77 19.05 10.69
N SER A 95 -16.28 20.15 11.25
CA SER A 95 -17.09 21.24 11.83
C SER A 95 -17.06 22.52 10.98
N ARG A 96 -16.56 22.45 9.73
CA ARG A 96 -16.45 23.63 8.86
C ARG A 96 -17.80 24.28 8.65
N LYS A 97 -17.94 25.52 9.10
CA LYS A 97 -19.02 26.42 8.70
C LYS A 97 -18.53 27.21 7.49
N HIS A 98 -19.16 27.03 6.33
CA HIS A 98 -18.96 27.94 5.21
C HIS A 98 -19.58 29.29 5.58
N LYS A 99 -18.81 30.36 5.41
CA LYS A 99 -19.24 31.75 5.66
C LYS A 99 -19.89 32.32 4.40
#